data_AF-A0A539EFM2-F1
#
_entry.id   AF-A0A539EFM2-F1
#
_cell.length_a   1.000
_cell.length_b   1.000
_cell.length_c   1.000
_cell.angle_alpha   90.00
_cell.angle_beta   90.00
_cell.angle_gamma   90.00
#
_symmetry.space_group_name_H-M   'P 1'
#
loop_
_entity.id
_entity.type
_entity.pdbx_description
1 polymer ?
#
loop_
_entity_poly.entity_id
_entity_poly.type
_entity_poly.pdbx_seq_one_letter_code
_entity_poly.pdbx_strand_id
1 'polypeptide(L)'
;MMNQEQQKAQLKQLIARGKEQGYLTYREVNDHLPDDIVDPEQIEDIIAMINDMGIAVHEVAPDADALLLADTVAADEDAAEEAAAALATVDSEFGRTTDPVRMYMREMGTVELLTREGEIKIAKRIEDGLNQMLSALALYPETVNRLLSDYHRVEAGEIRLSDVLRGFTDQDEGAAAVAAPPVIAKALTDLDEEDEEATGEAAEEITGPDPEEARARFVALQALQAELHDSIGRYGKTDKRTKKTRESIVAAFMELKLAPNLTETLIGNLRHLVERIRNDERVIMDICVNDAHMPRKDFITSFPDNETDLNWLEKQINAGHHYSPILKNWAGDILAAQHKLVAIQHESALTIAEIKDINRKVSIGEAKARRAKKEMVEANLRLVISIAKKYTNRGLQFLDLIQEGNIGLMKAVDKFEYRRGYKFSTYATWWIRQAITRSIADQARTIRIPVHMIETINKLNRISRQMLQEMGREATPEELAKRMEMPEDKVRKVLKIAKEPISMETPIGDDEDSHLGDFIEDTNVMSPTDVATFEGLKEATQEVLESLTAREAKVLRMRFGIDMNTDHTLEEVGKQFDVTRERIRQIEAKALRKLRHPSRSEPLRSFLD
;
A
#
# COMPACT_ATOMS: atom_id res chain seq x y z
N MET A 1 12.80 27.60 -39.88
CA MET A 1 13.30 26.24 -39.56
C MET A 1 14.80 26.26 -39.79
N MET A 2 15.57 26.47 -38.72
CA MET A 2 17.02 26.29 -38.78
C MET A 2 17.31 24.82 -39.09
N ASN A 3 18.31 24.59 -39.94
CA ASN A 3 18.67 23.23 -40.38
C ASN A 3 19.38 22.52 -39.21
N GLN A 4 19.10 21.25 -38.93
CA GLN A 4 19.69 20.50 -37.81
C GLN A 4 21.23 20.50 -37.81
N GLU A 5 21.85 20.59 -38.99
CA GLU A 5 23.30 20.75 -39.13
C GLU A 5 23.83 22.12 -38.65
N GLN A 6 23.02 23.19 -38.77
CA GLN A 6 23.38 24.53 -38.29
C GLN A 6 23.33 24.61 -36.76
N GLN A 7 22.41 23.89 -36.12
CA GLN A 7 22.30 23.81 -34.65
C GLN A 7 23.53 23.10 -34.05
N LYS A 8 23.94 21.96 -34.62
CA LYS A 8 25.17 21.25 -34.23
C LYS A 8 26.42 22.11 -34.42
N ALA A 9 26.45 22.94 -35.47
CA ALA A 9 27.56 23.86 -35.70
C ALA A 9 27.63 24.98 -34.65
N GLN A 10 26.49 25.54 -34.23
CA GLN A 10 26.41 26.60 -33.21
C GLN A 10 26.82 26.09 -31.81
N LEU A 11 26.32 24.92 -31.40
CA LEU A 11 26.68 24.34 -30.11
C LEU A 11 28.17 23.97 -30.05
N LYS A 12 28.73 23.46 -31.15
CA LYS A 12 30.16 23.18 -31.27
C LYS A 12 31.01 24.46 -31.21
N GLN A 13 30.52 25.58 -31.75
CA GLN A 13 31.17 26.88 -31.65
C GLN A 13 31.14 27.42 -30.21
N LEU A 14 30.02 27.26 -29.50
CA LEU A 14 29.90 27.63 -28.09
C LEU A 14 30.91 26.88 -27.22
N ILE A 15 31.00 25.55 -27.39
CA ILE A 15 31.95 24.70 -26.64
C ILE A 15 33.40 25.08 -26.97
N ALA A 16 33.73 25.32 -28.24
CA ALA A 16 35.08 25.75 -28.62
C ALA A 16 35.45 27.09 -27.98
N ARG A 17 34.51 28.05 -27.95
CA ARG A 17 34.71 29.35 -27.31
C ARG A 17 34.82 29.24 -25.80
N GLY A 18 34.01 28.40 -25.16
CA GLY A 18 34.11 28.13 -23.72
C GLY A 18 35.43 27.47 -23.32
N LYS A 19 35.96 26.55 -24.14
CA LYS A 19 37.30 25.95 -23.93
C LYS A 19 38.44 26.95 -24.11
N GLU A 20 38.32 27.89 -25.04
CA GLU A 20 39.33 28.94 -25.24
C GLU A 20 39.31 29.99 -24.13
N GLN A 21 38.12 30.34 -23.63
CA GLN A 21 37.94 31.37 -22.60
C GLN A 21 38.09 30.83 -21.18
N GLY A 22 37.91 29.52 -20.97
CA GLY A 22 37.91 28.88 -19.65
C GLY A 22 36.61 29.09 -18.86
N TYR A 23 35.66 29.84 -19.41
CA TYR A 23 34.34 30.10 -18.82
C TYR A 23 33.30 30.39 -19.90
N LEU A 24 32.02 30.28 -19.55
CA LEU A 24 30.88 30.76 -20.35
C LEU A 24 29.91 31.54 -19.47
N THR A 25 29.19 32.50 -20.04
CA THR A 25 28.13 33.19 -19.30
C THR A 25 26.74 32.61 -19.58
N TYR A 26 25.82 32.70 -18.62
CA TYR A 26 24.42 32.26 -18.83
C TYR A 26 23.78 32.90 -20.06
N ARG A 27 24.14 34.15 -20.38
CA ARG A 27 23.65 34.85 -21.57
C ARG A 27 24.20 34.24 -22.86
N GLU A 28 25.50 33.93 -22.88
CA GLU A 28 26.12 33.29 -24.04
C GLU A 28 25.58 31.87 -24.27
N VAL A 29 25.31 31.12 -23.21
CA VAL A 29 24.65 29.81 -23.31
C VAL A 29 23.24 29.96 -23.88
N ASN A 30 22.44 30.88 -23.32
CA ASN A 30 21.05 31.09 -23.76
C ASN A 30 20.93 31.62 -25.20
N ASP A 31 21.85 32.49 -25.64
CA ASP A 31 21.85 33.06 -27.00
C ASP A 31 22.20 32.02 -28.09
N HIS A 32 22.84 30.90 -27.71
CA HIS A 32 23.24 29.82 -28.62
C HIS A 32 22.36 28.56 -28.48
N LEU A 33 21.40 28.56 -27.56
CA LEU A 33 20.39 27.51 -27.45
C LEU A 33 19.24 27.75 -28.45
N PRO A 34 18.64 26.70 -29.02
CA PRO A 34 17.47 26.83 -29.89
C PRO A 34 16.28 27.47 -29.16
N ASP A 35 15.50 28.30 -29.87
CA ASP A 35 14.23 28.87 -29.38
C ASP A 35 13.18 27.80 -28.96
N ASP A 36 13.40 26.54 -29.35
CA ASP A 36 12.56 25.39 -28.99
C ASP A 36 12.82 24.89 -27.55
N ILE A 37 13.95 25.24 -26.93
CA ILE A 37 14.29 24.89 -25.54
C ILE A 37 13.79 26.02 -24.63
N VAL A 38 12.56 25.88 -24.16
CA VAL A 38 11.92 26.86 -23.25
C VAL A 38 11.97 26.38 -21.79
N ASP A 39 12.36 25.13 -21.56
CA ASP A 39 12.30 24.48 -20.25
C ASP A 39 13.56 24.78 -19.39
N PRO A 40 13.40 25.42 -18.20
CA PRO A 40 14.53 25.75 -17.33
C PRO A 40 15.36 24.54 -16.88
N GLU A 41 14.73 23.39 -16.64
CA GLU A 41 15.43 22.15 -16.23
C GLU A 41 16.34 21.62 -17.34
N GLN A 42 15.91 21.68 -18.60
CA GLN A 42 16.76 21.27 -19.73
C GLN A 42 17.95 22.22 -19.90
N ILE A 43 17.78 23.50 -19.58
CA ILE A 43 18.87 24.48 -19.59
C ILE A 43 19.84 24.17 -18.45
N GLU A 44 19.36 23.85 -17.25
CA GLU A 44 20.20 23.42 -16.11
C GLU A 44 20.97 22.13 -16.41
N ASP A 45 20.33 21.13 -17.03
CA ASP A 45 20.98 19.88 -17.46
C ASP A 45 22.11 20.15 -18.46
N ILE A 46 21.88 21.06 -19.43
CA ILE A 46 22.90 21.46 -20.40
C ILE A 46 24.04 22.22 -19.70
N ILE A 47 23.74 23.07 -18.73
CA ILE A 47 24.75 23.78 -17.94
C ILE A 47 25.58 22.80 -17.10
N ALA A 48 24.94 21.80 -16.49
CA ALA A 48 25.62 20.73 -15.76
C ALA A 48 26.56 19.94 -16.69
N MET A 49 26.10 19.56 -17.89
CA MET A 49 26.95 18.91 -18.90
C MET A 49 28.13 19.79 -19.32
N ILE A 50 27.94 21.11 -19.48
CA ILE A 50 29.02 22.05 -19.82
C ILE A 50 30.03 22.19 -18.67
N ASN A 51 29.57 22.20 -17.42
CA ASN A 51 30.43 22.20 -16.23
C ASN A 51 31.23 20.88 -16.14
N ASP A 52 30.62 19.73 -16.43
CA ASP A 52 31.29 18.41 -16.48
C ASP A 52 32.35 18.35 -17.58
N MET A 53 32.19 19.12 -18.66
CA MET A 53 33.21 19.31 -19.71
C MET A 53 34.38 20.21 -19.27
N GLY A 54 34.40 20.67 -18.03
CA GLY A 54 35.44 21.53 -17.45
C GLY A 54 35.32 23.01 -17.82
N ILE A 55 34.14 23.47 -18.27
CA ILE A 55 33.89 24.87 -18.59
C ILE A 55 32.95 25.45 -17.53
N ALA A 56 33.45 26.35 -16.68
CA ALA A 56 32.63 26.96 -15.64
C ALA A 56 31.62 27.95 -16.23
N VAL A 57 30.33 27.77 -15.94
CA VAL A 57 29.26 28.70 -16.33
C VAL A 57 28.97 29.70 -15.22
N HIS A 58 29.13 30.99 -15.47
CA HIS A 58 28.90 32.07 -14.50
C HIS A 58 27.78 33.03 -14.95
N GLU A 59 27.04 33.63 -14.01
CA GLU A 59 26.01 34.65 -14.33
C GLU A 59 26.63 35.93 -14.90
N VAL A 60 27.81 36.30 -14.42
CA VAL A 60 28.59 37.46 -14.86
C VAL A 60 30.01 36.99 -15.15
N ALA A 61 30.65 37.58 -16.18
CA ALA A 61 32.03 37.23 -16.52
C ALA A 61 32.95 37.44 -15.31
N PRO A 62 33.74 36.43 -14.91
CA PRO A 62 34.68 36.54 -13.79
C PRO A 62 35.79 37.54 -14.09
N ASP A 63 36.26 38.24 -13.05
CA ASP A 63 37.39 39.15 -13.15
C ASP A 63 38.69 38.40 -13.45
N ALA A 64 39.67 39.08 -14.08
CA ALA A 64 40.91 38.46 -14.54
C ALA A 64 41.72 37.77 -13.42
N ASP A 65 41.62 38.26 -12.18
CA ASP A 65 42.29 37.65 -11.02
C ASP A 65 41.60 36.35 -10.58
N ALA A 66 40.27 36.24 -10.72
CA ALA A 66 39.51 35.02 -10.40
C ALA A 66 39.78 33.89 -11.42
N LEU A 67 39.99 34.24 -12.69
CA LEU A 67 40.38 33.30 -13.75
C LEU A 67 41.79 32.72 -13.55
N LEU A 68 42.69 33.46 -12.90
CA LEU A 68 44.05 33.00 -12.61
C LEU A 68 44.14 32.13 -11.34
N LEU A 69 43.18 32.28 -10.42
CA LEU A 69 43.08 31.53 -9.17
C LEU A 69 42.24 30.25 -9.31
N ALA A 70 41.36 30.17 -10.31
CA ALA A 70 40.63 28.95 -10.63
C ALA A 70 41.63 27.89 -11.14
N ASP A 71 41.79 26.82 -10.39
CA ASP A 71 42.52 25.64 -10.84
C ASP A 71 41.83 25.15 -12.12
N THR A 72 42.51 25.27 -13.27
CA THR A 72 42.00 24.68 -14.51
C THR A 72 42.02 23.18 -14.33
N VAL A 73 40.90 22.61 -13.88
CA VAL A 73 40.71 21.17 -13.82
C VAL A 73 40.94 20.68 -15.23
N ALA A 74 42.06 19.98 -15.45
CA ALA A 74 42.40 19.44 -16.75
C ALA A 74 41.24 18.55 -17.19
N ALA A 75 40.49 18.99 -18.20
CA ALA A 75 39.40 18.21 -18.76
C ALA A 75 39.97 16.86 -19.21
N ASP A 76 39.46 15.78 -18.63
CA ASP A 76 39.76 14.43 -19.12
C ASP A 76 39.28 14.38 -20.57
N GLU A 77 40.19 14.16 -21.53
CA GLU A 77 39.83 14.16 -22.97
C GLU A 77 38.72 13.15 -23.26
N ASP A 78 38.70 12.03 -22.51
CA ASP A 78 37.66 11.01 -22.56
C ASP A 78 36.29 11.51 -22.08
N ALA A 79 36.22 12.29 -20.99
CA ALA A 79 34.98 12.86 -20.46
C ALA A 79 34.41 13.95 -21.39
N ALA A 80 35.29 14.73 -22.02
CA ALA A 80 34.89 15.75 -22.98
C ALA A 80 34.38 15.14 -24.31
N GLU A 81 34.91 13.99 -24.73
CA GLU A 81 34.44 13.26 -25.92
C GLU A 81 33.11 12.53 -25.63
N GLU A 82 32.95 11.97 -24.42
CA GLU A 82 31.71 11.35 -23.94
C GLU A 82 30.57 12.37 -23.77
N ALA A 83 30.84 13.55 -23.20
CA ALA A 83 29.85 14.63 -23.07
C ALA A 83 29.48 15.24 -24.43
N ALA A 84 30.44 15.38 -25.36
CA ALA A 84 30.14 15.84 -26.73
C ALA A 84 29.31 14.81 -27.51
N ALA A 85 29.55 13.51 -27.30
CA ALA A 85 28.72 12.44 -27.83
C ALA A 85 27.32 12.44 -27.21
N ALA A 86 27.21 12.67 -25.89
CA ALA A 86 25.94 12.80 -25.18
C ALA A 86 25.11 13.96 -25.74
N LEU A 87 25.66 15.19 -25.82
CA LEU A 87 25.00 16.35 -26.43
C LEU A 87 24.58 16.13 -27.89
N ALA A 88 25.33 15.33 -28.65
CA ALA A 88 24.96 14.97 -30.03
C ALA A 88 23.81 13.94 -30.12
N THR A 89 23.56 13.17 -29.04
CA THR A 89 22.47 12.19 -28.91
C THR A 89 21.21 12.73 -28.23
N VAL A 90 21.34 13.81 -27.44
CA VAL A 90 20.22 14.54 -26.79
C VAL A 90 19.18 15.02 -27.83
N ASP A 91 19.58 15.19 -29.10
CA ASP A 91 18.71 15.45 -30.26
C ASP A 91 17.58 14.43 -30.47
N SER A 92 17.78 13.17 -30.09
CA SER A 92 16.76 12.11 -30.18
C SER A 92 15.89 11.98 -28.93
N GLU A 93 16.25 12.68 -27.85
CA GLU A 93 15.63 12.61 -26.52
C GLU A 93 14.95 13.91 -26.08
N PHE A 94 14.91 14.96 -26.92
CA PHE A 94 14.28 16.26 -26.59
C PHE A 94 12.80 16.20 -26.17
N GLY A 95 12.11 15.07 -26.41
CA GLY A 95 10.77 14.83 -25.88
C GLY A 95 10.74 14.13 -24.51
N ARG A 96 11.86 13.73 -23.93
CA ARG A 96 11.94 12.87 -22.73
C ARG A 96 12.30 13.75 -21.53
N THR A 97 11.30 14.43 -20.96
CA THR A 97 11.50 15.11 -19.67
C THR A 97 11.86 14.09 -18.60
N THR A 98 12.84 14.40 -17.76
CA THR A 98 13.23 13.62 -16.59
C THR A 98 12.22 13.76 -15.46
N ASP A 99 11.46 14.87 -15.42
CA ASP A 99 10.38 15.09 -14.45
C ASP A 99 9.23 14.08 -14.64
N PRO A 100 8.96 13.23 -13.63
CA PRO A 100 7.86 12.28 -13.67
C PRO A 100 6.47 12.96 -13.73
N VAL A 101 6.32 14.19 -13.23
CA VAL A 101 5.05 14.95 -13.30
C VAL A 101 4.71 15.25 -14.76
N ARG A 102 5.67 15.81 -15.52
CA ARG A 102 5.50 16.07 -16.95
C ARG A 102 5.24 14.80 -17.75
N MET A 103 5.95 13.71 -17.47
CA MET A 103 5.69 12.40 -18.10
C MET A 103 4.24 11.95 -17.88
N TYR A 104 3.77 12.04 -16.64
CA TYR A 104 2.40 11.68 -16.28
C TYR A 104 1.36 12.57 -16.95
N MET A 105 1.57 13.89 -16.98
CA MET A 105 0.67 14.85 -17.64
C MET A 105 0.53 14.57 -19.14
N ARG A 106 1.64 14.20 -19.81
CA ARG A 106 1.63 13.85 -21.22
C ARG A 106 0.86 12.56 -21.48
N GLU A 107 1.13 11.49 -20.72
CA GLU A 107 0.43 10.21 -20.88
C GLU A 107 -1.07 10.37 -20.64
N MET A 108 -1.46 11.06 -19.59
CA MET A 108 -2.86 11.38 -19.32
C MET A 108 -3.47 12.26 -20.44
N GLY A 109 -2.68 13.18 -21.00
CA GLY A 109 -3.08 14.06 -22.10
C GLY A 109 -3.61 13.31 -23.33
N THR A 110 -3.17 12.07 -23.54
CA THR A 110 -3.59 11.23 -24.68
C THR A 110 -5.04 10.74 -24.61
N VAL A 111 -5.63 10.68 -23.41
CA VAL A 111 -6.98 10.17 -23.21
C VAL A 111 -7.99 11.30 -23.33
N GLU A 112 -9.03 11.14 -24.15
CA GLU A 112 -10.08 12.16 -24.32
C GLU A 112 -11.01 12.29 -23.10
N LEU A 113 -11.63 13.47 -22.95
CA LEU A 113 -12.62 13.71 -21.90
C LEU A 113 -13.95 13.00 -22.22
N LEU A 114 -14.57 12.42 -21.19
CA LEU A 114 -15.84 11.74 -21.34
C LEU A 114 -17.03 12.70 -21.30
N THR A 115 -18.06 12.43 -22.11
CA THR A 115 -19.37 13.08 -21.99
C THR A 115 -20.25 12.34 -20.98
N ARG A 116 -21.30 12.99 -20.45
CA ARG A 116 -22.27 12.34 -19.54
C ARG A 116 -22.88 11.06 -20.13
N GLU A 117 -23.17 11.05 -21.43
CA GLU A 117 -23.66 9.85 -22.10
C GLU A 117 -22.60 8.76 -22.18
N GLY A 118 -21.34 9.14 -22.39
CA GLY A 118 -20.19 8.25 -22.30
C GLY A 118 -20.08 7.62 -20.91
N GLU A 119 -20.24 8.40 -19.83
CA GLU A 119 -20.18 7.91 -18.44
C GLU A 119 -21.22 6.80 -18.22
N ILE A 120 -22.46 7.04 -18.67
CA ILE A 120 -23.56 6.08 -18.54
C ILE A 120 -23.29 4.82 -19.39
N LYS A 121 -22.76 4.97 -20.60
CA LYS A 121 -22.40 3.83 -21.47
C LYS A 121 -21.33 2.95 -20.83
N ILE A 122 -20.30 3.55 -20.22
CA ILE A 122 -19.25 2.81 -19.51
C ILE A 122 -19.83 2.15 -18.25
N ALA A 123 -20.63 2.86 -17.46
CA ALA A 123 -21.27 2.30 -16.27
C ALA A 123 -22.14 1.07 -16.59
N LYS A 124 -22.94 1.13 -17.67
CA LYS A 124 -23.71 -0.02 -18.17
C LYS A 124 -22.81 -1.18 -18.61
N ARG A 125 -21.68 -0.90 -19.28
CA ARG A 125 -20.71 -1.93 -19.67
C ARG A 125 -20.05 -2.61 -18.46
N ILE A 126 -19.83 -1.86 -17.37
CA ILE A 126 -19.35 -2.41 -16.09
C ILE A 126 -20.41 -3.35 -15.50
N GLU A 127 -21.66 -2.87 -15.38
CA GLU A 127 -22.79 -3.66 -14.87
C GLU A 127 -23.00 -4.93 -15.68
N ASP A 128 -23.01 -4.85 -17.02
CA ASP A 128 -23.11 -6.01 -17.90
C ASP A 128 -21.99 -7.03 -17.65
N GLY A 129 -20.75 -6.56 -17.45
CA GLY A 129 -19.61 -7.43 -17.20
C GLY A 129 -19.72 -8.15 -15.86
N LEU A 130 -20.15 -7.44 -14.82
CA LEU A 130 -20.40 -8.00 -13.50
C LEU A 130 -21.58 -8.98 -13.51
N ASN A 131 -22.68 -8.64 -14.19
CA ASN A 131 -23.84 -9.52 -14.33
C ASN A 131 -23.52 -10.78 -15.13
N GLN A 132 -22.72 -10.67 -16.20
CA GLN A 132 -22.23 -11.83 -16.94
C GLN A 132 -21.34 -12.73 -16.08
N MET A 133 -20.50 -12.13 -15.23
CA MET A 133 -19.65 -12.86 -14.30
C MET A 133 -20.47 -13.59 -13.22
N LEU A 134 -21.40 -12.90 -12.56
CA LEU A 134 -22.25 -13.46 -11.50
C LEU A 134 -23.19 -14.54 -12.03
N SER A 135 -23.83 -14.32 -13.18
CA SER A 135 -24.69 -15.33 -13.82
C SER A 135 -23.91 -16.59 -14.20
N ALA A 136 -22.68 -16.46 -14.69
CA ALA A 136 -21.82 -17.61 -14.96
C ALA A 136 -21.41 -18.32 -13.67
N LEU A 137 -21.06 -17.59 -12.61
CA LEU A 137 -20.71 -18.16 -11.31
C LEU A 137 -21.88 -18.92 -10.66
N ALA A 138 -23.11 -18.44 -10.85
CA ALA A 138 -24.33 -19.08 -10.36
C ALA A 138 -24.67 -20.39 -11.09
N LEU A 139 -24.15 -20.62 -12.30
CA LEU A 139 -24.29 -21.91 -12.99
C LEU A 139 -23.51 -23.03 -12.31
N TYR A 140 -22.52 -22.70 -11.49
CA TYR A 140 -21.72 -23.66 -10.74
C TYR A 140 -22.42 -24.02 -9.42
N PRO A 141 -22.93 -25.26 -9.25
CA PRO A 141 -23.77 -25.63 -8.09
C PRO A 141 -23.08 -25.45 -6.74
N GLU A 142 -21.76 -25.68 -6.67
CA GLU A 142 -21.01 -25.52 -5.42
C GLU A 142 -20.90 -24.06 -4.98
N THR A 143 -21.02 -23.09 -5.88
CA THR A 143 -21.14 -21.67 -5.50
C THR A 143 -22.36 -21.48 -4.59
N VAL A 144 -23.50 -22.07 -4.97
CA VAL A 144 -24.76 -21.95 -4.23
C VAL A 144 -24.68 -22.73 -2.93
N ASN A 145 -24.10 -23.94 -2.93
CA ASN A 145 -23.84 -24.70 -1.69
C ASN A 145 -22.97 -23.91 -0.72
N ARG A 146 -21.90 -23.29 -1.21
CA ARG A 146 -21.00 -22.48 -0.39
C ARG A 146 -21.73 -21.27 0.20
N LEU A 147 -22.53 -20.59 -0.61
CA LEU A 147 -23.34 -19.45 -0.18
C LEU A 147 -24.35 -19.86 0.91
N LEU A 148 -25.05 -20.99 0.74
CA LEU A 148 -25.97 -21.54 1.75
C LEU A 148 -25.23 -21.94 3.04
N SER A 149 -24.04 -22.55 2.92
CA SER A 149 -23.21 -22.88 4.07
C SER A 149 -22.75 -21.63 4.83
N ASP A 150 -22.34 -20.58 4.14
CA ASP A 150 -21.97 -19.32 4.78
C ASP A 150 -23.20 -18.67 5.43
N TYR A 151 -24.39 -18.76 4.81
CA TYR A 151 -25.64 -18.30 5.45
C TYR A 151 -25.99 -19.09 6.73
N HIS A 152 -25.82 -20.42 6.76
CA HIS A 152 -26.01 -21.19 8.00
C HIS A 152 -25.05 -20.78 9.12
N ARG A 153 -23.83 -20.33 8.77
CA ARG A 153 -22.89 -19.77 9.75
C ARG A 153 -23.34 -18.40 10.27
N VAL A 154 -24.05 -17.62 9.46
CA VAL A 154 -24.75 -16.40 9.92
C VAL A 154 -25.87 -16.77 10.90
N GLU A 155 -26.70 -17.77 10.59
CA GLU A 155 -27.76 -18.24 11.51
C GLU A 155 -27.21 -18.77 12.84
N ALA A 156 -26.02 -19.39 12.81
CA ALA A 156 -25.30 -19.85 14.00
C ALA A 156 -24.63 -18.70 14.81
N GLY A 157 -24.57 -17.49 14.28
CA GLY A 157 -23.95 -16.33 14.90
C GLY A 157 -22.41 -16.28 14.80
N GLU A 158 -21.80 -17.07 13.90
CA GLU A 158 -20.34 -17.08 13.70
C GLU A 158 -19.86 -15.89 12.86
N ILE A 159 -20.64 -15.48 11.87
CA ILE A 159 -20.33 -14.39 10.94
C ILE A 159 -21.51 -13.42 10.83
N ARG A 160 -21.25 -12.16 10.44
CA ARG A 160 -22.31 -11.15 10.31
C ARG A 160 -22.99 -11.28 8.94
N LEU A 161 -24.28 -10.97 8.88
CA LEU A 161 -25.03 -10.97 7.61
C LEU A 161 -24.41 -10.01 6.56
N SER A 162 -23.84 -8.89 7.01
CA SER A 162 -23.13 -7.91 6.18
C SER A 162 -21.91 -8.48 5.44
N ASP A 163 -21.32 -9.56 5.96
CA ASP A 163 -20.15 -10.21 5.35
C ASP A 163 -20.55 -11.09 4.17
N VAL A 164 -21.83 -11.50 4.12
CA VAL A 164 -22.40 -12.35 3.06
C VAL A 164 -23.20 -11.52 2.06
N LEU A 165 -24.11 -10.67 2.55
CA LEU A 165 -25.02 -9.86 1.75
C LEU A 165 -24.90 -8.38 2.07
N ARG A 166 -24.93 -7.56 1.01
CA ARG A 166 -25.10 -6.11 1.12
C ARG A 166 -26.55 -5.67 1.02
N GLY A 167 -27.39 -6.41 0.30
CA GLY A 167 -28.76 -6.00 -0.02
C GLY A 167 -29.42 -6.90 -1.06
N PHE A 168 -30.56 -6.45 -1.57
CA PHE A 168 -31.30 -7.10 -2.66
C PHE A 168 -31.47 -6.15 -3.85
N THR A 169 -31.61 -6.71 -5.05
CA THR A 169 -31.78 -5.91 -6.27
C THR A 169 -33.08 -5.09 -6.26
N ASP A 170 -34.15 -5.60 -5.65
CA ASP A 170 -35.46 -4.91 -5.58
C ASP A 170 -35.45 -3.68 -4.66
N GLN A 171 -34.54 -3.66 -3.68
CA GLN A 171 -34.39 -2.50 -2.80
C GLN A 171 -33.83 -1.28 -3.54
N ASP A 172 -33.19 -1.43 -4.71
CA ASP A 172 -32.75 -0.28 -5.51
C ASP A 172 -33.91 0.47 -6.17
N GLU A 173 -35.03 -0.20 -6.45
CA GLU A 173 -36.20 0.43 -7.08
C GLU A 173 -37.06 1.19 -6.05
N GLY A 174 -37.02 0.79 -4.78
CA GLY A 174 -37.77 1.41 -3.67
C GLY A 174 -36.94 2.30 -2.73
N ALA A 175 -35.62 2.10 -2.62
CA ALA A 175 -34.72 2.85 -1.76
C ALA A 175 -34.06 4.05 -2.45
N ALA A 176 -34.78 4.70 -3.36
CA ALA A 176 -34.44 6.04 -3.84
C ALA A 176 -34.44 7.13 -2.74
N ALA A 177 -34.56 6.75 -1.45
CA ALA A 177 -34.77 7.66 -0.33
C ALA A 177 -33.81 7.48 0.87
N VAL A 178 -32.80 6.61 0.85
CA VAL A 178 -31.89 6.48 2.01
C VAL A 178 -30.42 6.68 1.64
N ALA A 179 -29.89 7.78 2.19
CA ALA A 179 -28.49 8.16 2.33
C ALA A 179 -27.67 8.40 1.04
N ALA A 180 -27.88 9.56 0.41
CA ALA A 180 -26.72 10.40 0.13
C ALA A 180 -26.31 11.06 1.46
N PRO A 181 -25.01 11.16 1.80
CA PRO A 181 -24.60 12.09 2.86
C PRO A 181 -25.15 13.47 2.49
N PRO A 182 -25.85 14.18 3.39
CA PRO A 182 -26.46 15.51 3.12
C PRO A 182 -25.43 16.59 2.75
N VAL A 183 -24.14 16.25 2.72
CA VAL A 183 -23.01 17.12 2.47
C VAL A 183 -22.79 17.43 0.98
N ILE A 184 -23.23 16.56 0.05
CA ILE A 184 -22.83 16.66 -1.37
C ILE A 184 -23.42 17.91 -2.07
N ALA A 185 -24.63 18.34 -1.70
CA ALA A 185 -25.26 19.50 -2.33
C ALA A 185 -24.74 20.84 -1.81
N LYS A 186 -24.29 20.91 -0.55
CA LYS A 186 -23.77 22.14 0.07
C LYS A 186 -22.27 22.35 -0.18
N ALA A 187 -21.51 21.25 -0.36
CA ALA A 187 -20.07 21.31 -0.67
C ALA A 187 -19.71 21.78 -2.09
N LEU A 188 -20.70 22.02 -2.96
CA LEU A 188 -20.49 22.50 -4.33
C LEU A 188 -20.80 24.00 -4.51
N THR A 189 -21.50 24.63 -3.57
CA THR A 189 -21.87 26.05 -3.67
C THR A 189 -20.90 26.99 -2.98
N ASP A 190 -20.17 26.52 -1.97
CA ASP A 190 -19.21 27.34 -1.23
C ASP A 190 -17.78 26.94 -1.63
N LEU A 191 -17.24 27.67 -2.61
CA LEU A 191 -15.87 27.56 -3.11
C LEU A 191 -14.88 28.37 -2.26
N ASP A 192 -15.23 28.67 -1.02
CA ASP A 192 -14.38 29.40 -0.07
C ASP A 192 -13.76 28.45 0.96
N GLU A 193 -12.60 28.86 1.47
CA GLU A 193 -11.66 28.09 2.32
C GLU A 193 -12.21 27.62 3.68
N GLU A 194 -13.52 27.68 3.94
CA GLU A 194 -14.06 27.66 5.31
C GLU A 194 -14.76 26.37 5.76
N ASP A 195 -15.16 25.47 4.85
CA ASP A 195 -15.88 24.24 5.21
C ASP A 195 -15.01 22.97 5.13
N GLU A 196 -14.00 22.89 6.00
CA GLU A 196 -13.31 21.64 6.37
C GLU A 196 -14.09 20.79 7.39
N GLU A 197 -15.38 21.05 7.64
CA GLU A 197 -16.15 20.43 8.73
C GLU A 197 -17.12 19.30 8.30
N ALA A 198 -16.77 18.55 7.26
CA ALA A 198 -17.53 17.35 6.90
C ALA A 198 -16.64 16.12 6.60
N THR A 199 -15.60 15.91 7.41
CA THR A 199 -14.99 14.59 7.59
C THR A 199 -15.40 14.00 8.95
N GLY A 200 -16.67 14.17 9.33
CA GLY A 200 -17.24 13.19 10.23
C GLY A 200 -17.12 11.85 9.51
N GLU A 201 -16.39 10.89 10.09
CA GLU A 201 -16.62 9.49 9.80
C GLU A 201 -18.11 9.25 10.02
N ALA A 202 -18.91 9.45 8.97
CA ALA A 202 -20.11 8.69 8.78
C ALA A 202 -19.59 7.27 8.71
N ALA A 203 -19.43 6.65 9.88
CA ALA A 203 -19.60 5.23 10.02
C ALA A 203 -20.82 4.96 9.15
N GLU A 204 -20.60 4.28 8.02
CA GLU A 204 -21.68 3.66 7.30
C GLU A 204 -22.39 2.86 8.40
N GLU A 205 -23.44 3.41 9.02
CA GLU A 205 -24.49 2.60 9.60
C GLU A 205 -25.03 1.89 8.39
N ILE A 206 -24.35 0.79 8.06
CA ILE A 206 -24.81 -0.21 7.13
C ILE A 206 -26.06 -0.70 7.82
N THR A 207 -27.19 -0.06 7.54
CA THR A 207 -28.50 -0.62 7.77
C THR A 207 -28.45 -1.93 7.01
N GLY A 208 -28.12 -3.00 7.74
CA GLY A 208 -27.91 -4.31 7.14
C GLY A 208 -29.18 -4.72 6.41
N PRO A 209 -29.08 -5.59 5.39
CA PRO A 209 -30.26 -6.13 4.74
C PRO A 209 -31.21 -6.71 5.78
N ASP A 210 -32.52 -6.53 5.58
CA ASP A 210 -33.54 -7.05 6.48
C ASP A 210 -33.31 -8.57 6.69
N PRO A 211 -33.04 -9.02 7.92
CA PRO A 211 -32.74 -10.41 8.19
C PRO A 211 -33.92 -11.35 7.88
N GLU A 212 -35.17 -10.87 7.96
CA GLU A 212 -36.34 -11.66 7.63
C GLU A 212 -36.47 -11.89 6.12
N GLU A 213 -36.25 -10.84 5.33
CA GLU A 213 -36.23 -10.93 3.86
C GLU A 213 -35.09 -11.83 3.37
N ALA A 214 -33.89 -11.68 3.97
CA ALA A 214 -32.76 -12.57 3.69
C ALA A 214 -33.12 -14.03 3.93
N ARG A 215 -33.73 -14.34 5.06
CA ARG A 215 -34.14 -15.70 5.41
C ARG A 215 -35.14 -16.27 4.41
N ALA A 216 -36.13 -15.50 3.99
CA ALA A 216 -37.11 -15.95 3.01
C ALA A 216 -36.46 -16.31 1.67
N ARG A 217 -35.54 -15.46 1.17
CA ARG A 217 -34.83 -15.71 -0.09
C ARG A 217 -33.85 -16.88 0.00
N PHE A 218 -33.14 -17.05 1.12
CA PHE A 218 -32.25 -18.20 1.32
C PHE A 218 -32.99 -19.53 1.44
N VAL A 219 -34.16 -19.54 2.09
CA VAL A 219 -35.02 -20.74 2.13
C VAL A 219 -35.53 -21.10 0.73
N ALA A 220 -35.93 -20.10 -0.07
CA ALA A 220 -36.31 -20.32 -1.46
C ALA A 220 -35.14 -20.89 -2.30
N LEU A 221 -33.93 -20.34 -2.11
CA LEU A 221 -32.72 -20.82 -2.77
C LEU A 221 -32.36 -22.26 -2.35
N GLN A 222 -32.52 -22.59 -1.07
CA GLN A 222 -32.31 -23.94 -0.55
C GLN A 222 -33.31 -24.94 -1.15
N ALA A 223 -34.58 -24.55 -1.29
CA ALA A 223 -35.60 -25.40 -1.93
C ALA A 223 -35.28 -25.66 -3.41
N LEU A 224 -34.88 -24.63 -4.15
CA LEU A 224 -34.45 -24.77 -5.55
C LEU A 224 -33.20 -25.65 -5.69
N GLN A 225 -32.25 -25.55 -4.76
CA GLN A 225 -31.06 -26.39 -4.76
C GLN A 225 -31.39 -27.87 -4.49
N ALA A 226 -32.35 -28.15 -3.60
CA ALA A 226 -32.85 -29.50 -3.38
C ALA A 226 -33.55 -30.06 -4.62
N GLU A 227 -34.37 -29.25 -5.31
CA GLU A 227 -34.99 -29.63 -6.58
C GLU A 227 -33.95 -29.90 -7.68
N LEU A 228 -32.86 -29.13 -7.71
CA LEU A 228 -31.74 -29.38 -8.62
C LEU A 228 -31.10 -30.74 -8.34
N HIS A 229 -30.84 -31.07 -7.09
CA HIS A 229 -30.27 -32.37 -6.72
C HIS A 229 -31.18 -33.54 -7.15
N ASP A 230 -32.48 -33.43 -6.89
CA ASP A 230 -33.48 -34.43 -7.29
C ASP A 230 -33.59 -34.56 -8.81
N SER A 231 -33.58 -33.44 -9.55
CA SER A 231 -33.66 -33.44 -11.00
C SER A 231 -32.42 -34.06 -11.65
N ILE A 232 -31.22 -33.81 -11.11
CA ILE A 232 -29.98 -34.45 -11.54
C ILE A 232 -30.07 -35.97 -11.32
N GLY A 233 -30.56 -36.42 -10.17
CA GLY A 233 -30.72 -37.84 -9.86
C GLY A 233 -31.73 -38.57 -10.76
N ARG A 234 -32.83 -37.90 -11.14
CA ARG A 234 -33.92 -38.52 -11.92
C ARG A 234 -33.75 -38.42 -13.44
N TYR A 235 -33.31 -37.28 -13.94
CA TYR A 235 -33.29 -36.96 -15.38
C TYR A 235 -31.88 -36.83 -15.96
N GLY A 236 -30.85 -36.81 -15.10
CA GLY A 236 -29.47 -36.64 -15.49
C GLY A 236 -29.03 -35.17 -15.61
N LYS A 237 -27.72 -34.98 -15.80
CA LYS A 237 -27.05 -33.66 -15.76
C LYS A 237 -27.43 -32.74 -16.92
N THR A 238 -27.76 -33.29 -18.10
CA THR A 238 -27.91 -32.55 -19.37
C THR A 238 -29.35 -32.38 -19.84
N ASP A 239 -30.35 -32.91 -19.12
CA ASP A 239 -31.75 -32.84 -19.51
C ASP A 239 -32.32 -31.41 -19.45
N LYS A 240 -33.34 -31.14 -20.27
CA LYS A 240 -33.99 -29.82 -20.36
C LYS A 240 -34.61 -29.38 -19.04
N ARG A 241 -35.13 -30.31 -18.23
CA ARG A 241 -35.74 -30.00 -16.93
C ARG A 241 -34.69 -29.51 -15.93
N THR A 242 -33.58 -30.24 -15.82
CA THR A 242 -32.43 -29.87 -14.99
C THR A 242 -31.87 -28.50 -15.37
N LYS A 243 -31.79 -28.19 -16.68
CA LYS A 243 -31.36 -26.87 -17.16
C LYS A 243 -32.31 -25.76 -16.74
N LYS A 244 -33.63 -25.98 -16.82
CA LYS A 244 -34.63 -25.01 -16.38
C LYS A 244 -34.53 -24.72 -14.88
N THR A 245 -34.34 -25.74 -14.05
CA THR A 245 -34.12 -25.56 -12.60
C THR A 245 -32.84 -24.77 -12.32
N ARG A 246 -31.75 -25.01 -13.07
CA ARG A 246 -30.52 -24.20 -12.99
C ARG A 246 -30.78 -22.73 -13.36
N GLU A 247 -31.54 -22.47 -14.42
CA GLU A 247 -31.90 -21.09 -14.81
C GLU A 247 -32.71 -20.39 -13.71
N SER A 248 -33.61 -21.10 -13.02
CA SER A 248 -34.35 -20.57 -11.87
C SER A 248 -33.43 -20.25 -10.68
N ILE A 249 -32.43 -21.09 -10.41
CA ILE A 249 -31.41 -20.81 -9.38
C ILE A 249 -30.59 -19.58 -9.74
N VAL A 250 -30.18 -19.45 -11.01
CA VAL A 250 -29.44 -18.26 -11.48
C VAL A 250 -30.28 -17.00 -11.29
N ALA A 251 -31.58 -17.03 -11.62
CA ALA A 251 -32.48 -15.90 -11.39
C ALA A 251 -32.54 -15.51 -9.91
N ALA A 252 -32.78 -16.47 -9.01
CA ALA A 252 -32.81 -16.23 -7.56
C ALA A 252 -31.46 -15.73 -7.01
N PHE A 253 -30.35 -16.21 -7.55
CA PHE A 253 -29.01 -15.76 -7.17
C PHE A 253 -28.73 -14.31 -7.60
N MET A 254 -29.19 -13.91 -8.79
CA MET A 254 -29.01 -12.55 -9.33
C MET A 254 -29.82 -11.48 -8.57
N GLU A 255 -30.82 -11.87 -7.81
CA GLU A 255 -31.55 -10.98 -6.91
C GLU A 255 -30.75 -10.60 -5.64
N LEU A 256 -29.72 -11.40 -5.30
CA LEU A 256 -28.90 -11.21 -4.12
C LEU A 256 -27.69 -10.31 -4.44
N LYS A 257 -27.54 -9.20 -3.71
CA LYS A 257 -26.30 -8.40 -3.79
C LYS A 257 -25.27 -8.92 -2.80
N LEU A 258 -24.35 -9.73 -3.32
CA LEU A 258 -23.27 -10.31 -2.53
C LEU A 258 -22.25 -9.26 -2.06
N ALA A 259 -21.59 -9.53 -0.93
CA ALA A 259 -20.40 -8.81 -0.55
C ALA A 259 -19.24 -9.08 -1.54
N PRO A 260 -18.41 -8.08 -1.90
CA PRO A 260 -17.28 -8.27 -2.81
C PRO A 260 -16.28 -9.32 -2.33
N ASN A 261 -15.98 -9.33 -1.02
CA ASN A 261 -15.06 -10.31 -0.44
C ASN A 261 -15.56 -11.75 -0.65
N LEU A 262 -16.86 -11.98 -0.49
CA LEU A 262 -17.47 -13.27 -0.77
C LEU A 262 -17.40 -13.59 -2.27
N THR A 263 -17.68 -12.62 -3.13
CA THR A 263 -17.64 -12.79 -4.59
C THR A 263 -16.23 -13.19 -5.06
N GLU A 264 -15.18 -12.54 -4.54
CA GLU A 264 -13.78 -12.87 -4.81
C GLU A 264 -13.43 -14.28 -4.32
N THR A 265 -13.90 -14.66 -3.14
CA THR A 265 -13.70 -16.01 -2.57
C THR A 265 -14.33 -17.09 -3.46
N LEU A 266 -15.57 -16.87 -3.92
CA LEU A 266 -16.28 -17.80 -4.80
C LEU A 266 -15.59 -17.95 -6.16
N ILE A 267 -15.10 -16.85 -6.74
CA ILE A 267 -14.31 -16.87 -7.98
C ILE A 267 -12.99 -17.62 -7.77
N GLY A 268 -12.32 -17.40 -6.63
CA GLY A 268 -11.09 -18.10 -6.25
C GLY A 268 -11.28 -19.62 -6.19
N ASN A 269 -12.38 -20.08 -5.58
CA ASN A 269 -12.71 -21.51 -5.50
C ASN A 269 -12.88 -22.15 -6.90
N LEU A 270 -13.61 -21.49 -7.79
CA LEU A 270 -13.79 -21.97 -9.17
C LEU A 270 -12.45 -22.00 -9.94
N ARG A 271 -11.62 -20.96 -9.80
CA ARG A 271 -10.31 -20.89 -10.46
C ARG A 271 -9.37 -21.99 -9.96
N HIS A 272 -9.33 -22.22 -8.65
CA HIS A 272 -8.51 -23.28 -8.07
C HIS A 272 -8.95 -24.67 -8.54
N LEU A 273 -10.25 -24.90 -8.68
CA LEU A 273 -10.78 -26.14 -9.27
C LEU A 273 -10.31 -26.33 -10.72
N VAL A 274 -10.39 -25.28 -11.54
CA VAL A 274 -9.94 -25.34 -12.94
C VAL A 274 -8.42 -25.52 -13.04
N GLU A 275 -7.66 -24.94 -12.12
CA GLU A 275 -6.22 -25.15 -12.03
C GLU A 275 -5.87 -26.60 -11.70
N ARG A 276 -6.58 -27.21 -10.74
CA ARG A 276 -6.47 -28.65 -10.45
C ARG A 276 -6.75 -29.51 -11.69
N ILE A 277 -7.85 -29.24 -12.39
CA ILE A 277 -8.20 -29.92 -13.65
C ILE A 277 -7.06 -29.78 -14.67
N ARG A 278 -6.55 -28.57 -14.89
CA ARG A 278 -5.46 -28.32 -15.85
C ARG A 278 -4.15 -28.98 -15.45
N ASN A 279 -3.87 -29.10 -14.16
CA ASN A 279 -2.68 -29.79 -13.66
C ASN A 279 -2.79 -31.30 -13.93
N ASP A 280 -3.93 -31.93 -13.67
CA ASP A 280 -4.16 -33.34 -14.00
C ASP A 280 -4.13 -33.58 -15.53
N GLU A 281 -4.73 -32.69 -16.34
CA GLU A 281 -4.62 -32.73 -17.81
C GLU A 281 -3.17 -32.59 -18.29
N ARG A 282 -2.38 -31.72 -17.65
CA ARG A 282 -0.97 -31.50 -17.99
C ARG A 282 -0.12 -32.74 -17.66
N VAL A 283 -0.36 -33.38 -16.51
CA VAL A 283 0.32 -34.63 -16.16
C VAL A 283 0.07 -35.70 -17.22
N ILE A 284 -1.18 -35.87 -17.65
CA ILE A 284 -1.52 -36.84 -18.71
C ILE A 284 -0.85 -36.46 -20.04
N MET A 285 -0.87 -35.17 -20.40
CA MET A 285 -0.24 -34.68 -21.62
C MET A 285 1.28 -34.90 -21.60
N ASP A 286 1.95 -34.61 -20.49
CA ASP A 286 3.41 -34.74 -20.37
C ASP A 286 3.82 -36.21 -20.47
N ILE A 287 3.10 -37.12 -19.82
CA ILE A 287 3.33 -38.57 -19.94
C ILE A 287 3.12 -39.04 -21.39
N CYS A 288 2.03 -38.62 -22.05
CA CYS A 288 1.73 -39.05 -23.41
C CYS A 288 2.73 -38.49 -24.43
N VAL A 289 3.05 -37.19 -24.35
CA VAL A 289 3.82 -36.49 -25.37
C VAL A 289 5.33 -36.58 -25.11
N ASN A 290 5.79 -36.36 -23.88
CA ASN A 290 7.23 -36.34 -23.57
C ASN A 290 7.76 -37.74 -23.27
N ASP A 291 7.09 -38.51 -22.41
CA ASP A 291 7.60 -39.82 -22.00
C ASP A 291 7.28 -40.91 -23.04
N ALA A 292 6.03 -40.97 -23.51
CA ALA A 292 5.59 -41.95 -24.51
C ALA A 292 5.84 -41.52 -25.95
N HIS A 293 6.30 -40.29 -26.21
CA HIS A 293 6.61 -39.77 -27.55
C HIS A 293 5.42 -39.83 -28.52
N MET A 294 4.20 -39.64 -28.00
CA MET A 294 3.01 -39.43 -28.83
C MET A 294 3.10 -38.06 -29.52
N PRO A 295 2.85 -37.95 -30.83
CA PRO A 295 2.77 -36.65 -31.48
C PRO A 295 1.70 -35.78 -30.81
N ARG A 296 2.07 -34.54 -30.43
CA ARG A 296 1.15 -33.60 -29.75
C ARG A 296 -0.17 -33.39 -30.50
N LYS A 297 -0.14 -33.45 -31.83
CA LYS A 297 -1.33 -33.33 -32.67
C LYS A 297 -2.33 -34.46 -32.40
N ASP A 298 -1.84 -35.69 -32.24
CA ASP A 298 -2.67 -36.88 -32.00
C ASP A 298 -3.27 -36.86 -30.59
N PHE A 299 -2.52 -36.35 -29.60
CA PHE A 299 -3.06 -36.13 -28.25
C PHE A 299 -4.20 -35.10 -28.26
N ILE A 300 -4.00 -33.95 -28.91
CA ILE A 300 -5.01 -32.87 -28.98
C ILE A 300 -6.26 -33.30 -29.75
N THR A 301 -6.16 -34.20 -30.73
CA THR A 301 -7.34 -34.70 -31.45
C THR A 301 -8.07 -35.81 -30.70
N SER A 302 -7.38 -36.56 -29.84
CA SER A 302 -7.95 -37.76 -29.20
C SER A 302 -8.37 -37.56 -27.75
N PHE A 303 -7.70 -36.70 -26.97
CA PHE A 303 -7.91 -36.56 -25.53
C PHE A 303 -9.06 -35.61 -25.13
N PRO A 304 -9.27 -34.45 -25.79
CA PRO A 304 -10.43 -33.61 -25.49
C PRO A 304 -11.74 -34.38 -25.61
N ASP A 305 -12.70 -34.10 -24.72
CA ASP A 305 -13.97 -34.82 -24.55
C ASP A 305 -13.86 -36.26 -23.99
N ASN A 306 -12.66 -36.84 -23.93
CA ASN A 306 -12.38 -38.16 -23.33
C ASN A 306 -11.69 -38.05 -21.96
N GLU A 307 -11.67 -36.87 -21.35
CA GLU A 307 -11.03 -36.56 -20.06
C GLU A 307 -11.46 -37.51 -18.95
N THR A 308 -12.71 -37.99 -19.01
CA THR A 308 -13.35 -38.88 -18.03
C THR A 308 -13.62 -40.29 -18.56
N ASP A 309 -13.33 -40.58 -19.85
CA ASP A 309 -13.45 -41.92 -20.41
C ASP A 309 -12.20 -42.74 -20.08
N LEU A 310 -12.31 -43.64 -19.10
CA LEU A 310 -11.23 -44.56 -18.72
C LEU A 310 -10.86 -45.53 -19.84
N ASN A 311 -11.77 -45.78 -20.79
CA ASN A 311 -11.50 -46.66 -21.93
C ASN A 311 -10.65 -45.98 -23.02
N TRP A 312 -10.45 -44.65 -22.95
CA TRP A 312 -9.63 -43.93 -23.91
C TRP A 312 -8.19 -44.45 -23.94
N LEU A 313 -7.60 -44.68 -22.77
CA LEU A 313 -6.24 -45.20 -22.67
C LEU A 313 -6.13 -46.60 -23.28
N GLU A 314 -7.10 -47.48 -23.00
CA GLU A 314 -7.13 -48.82 -23.59
C GLU A 314 -7.26 -48.78 -25.12
N LYS A 315 -8.08 -47.87 -25.67
CA LYS A 315 -8.19 -47.66 -27.12
C LYS A 315 -6.84 -47.24 -27.73
N GLN A 316 -6.09 -46.35 -27.08
CA GLN A 316 -4.78 -45.91 -27.56
C GLN A 316 -3.72 -47.01 -27.46
N ILE A 317 -3.75 -47.84 -26.41
CA ILE A 317 -2.84 -48.98 -26.28
C ILE A 317 -3.14 -50.04 -27.35
N ASN A 318 -4.42 -50.30 -27.62
CA ASN A 318 -4.86 -51.31 -28.60
C ASN A 318 -4.67 -50.87 -30.06
N ALA A 319 -4.50 -49.57 -30.32
CA ALA A 319 -4.27 -49.04 -31.67
C ALA A 319 -2.89 -49.44 -32.26
N GLY A 320 -1.95 -49.91 -31.42
CA GLY A 320 -0.70 -50.51 -31.88
C GLY A 320 0.31 -49.51 -32.48
N HIS A 321 0.16 -48.21 -32.19
CA HIS A 321 1.13 -47.18 -32.56
C HIS A 321 2.47 -47.36 -31.83
N HIS A 322 3.53 -46.68 -32.30
CA HIS A 322 4.89 -46.77 -31.73
C HIS A 322 4.95 -46.40 -30.24
N TYR A 323 4.07 -45.52 -29.77
CA TYR A 323 3.99 -45.07 -28.37
C TYR A 323 3.18 -46.02 -27.45
N SER A 324 2.42 -46.97 -28.00
CA SER A 324 1.50 -47.83 -27.25
C SER A 324 2.16 -48.72 -26.18
N PRO A 325 3.35 -49.32 -26.42
CA PRO A 325 4.05 -50.11 -25.39
C PRO A 325 4.52 -49.25 -24.21
N ILE A 326 4.90 -47.99 -24.48
CA ILE A 326 5.38 -47.06 -23.45
C ILE A 326 4.21 -46.54 -22.62
N LEU A 327 3.08 -46.21 -23.26
CA LEU A 327 1.84 -45.85 -22.57
C LEU A 327 1.36 -46.95 -21.62
N LYS A 328 1.57 -48.22 -21.96
CA LYS A 328 1.23 -49.34 -21.09
C LYS A 328 2.02 -49.36 -19.78
N ASN A 329 3.28 -48.91 -19.80
CA ASN A 329 4.11 -48.82 -18.60
C ASN A 329 3.65 -47.69 -17.67
N TRP A 330 3.19 -46.58 -18.24
CA TRP A 330 2.69 -45.41 -17.52
C TRP A 330 1.18 -45.42 -17.27
N ALA A 331 0.51 -46.54 -17.56
CA ALA A 331 -0.95 -46.64 -17.50
C ALA A 331 -1.50 -46.35 -16.09
N GLY A 332 -0.77 -46.73 -15.04
CA GLY A 332 -1.16 -46.47 -13.65
C GLY A 332 -1.31 -44.98 -13.34
N ASP A 333 -0.34 -44.17 -13.77
CA ASP A 333 -0.33 -42.73 -13.49
C ASP A 333 -1.39 -41.98 -14.31
N ILE A 334 -1.57 -42.37 -15.58
CA ILE A 334 -2.63 -41.81 -16.45
C ILE A 334 -4.01 -42.13 -15.87
N LEU A 335 -4.27 -43.38 -15.50
CA LEU A 335 -5.55 -43.78 -14.90
C LEU A 335 -5.78 -43.09 -13.56
N ALA A 336 -4.74 -42.93 -12.73
CA ALA A 336 -4.84 -42.19 -11.48
C ALA A 336 -5.25 -40.73 -11.70
N ALA A 337 -4.67 -40.06 -12.71
CA ALA A 337 -5.07 -38.70 -13.09
C ALA A 337 -6.50 -38.65 -13.65
N GLN A 338 -6.89 -39.58 -14.52
CA GLN A 338 -8.27 -39.66 -15.03
C GLN A 338 -9.29 -39.94 -13.90
N HIS A 339 -8.95 -40.77 -12.92
CA HIS A 339 -9.80 -41.00 -11.74
C HIS A 339 -10.00 -39.74 -10.90
N LYS A 340 -8.97 -38.89 -10.76
CA LYS A 340 -9.12 -37.57 -10.10
C LYS A 340 -10.07 -36.66 -10.88
N LEU A 341 -9.97 -36.63 -12.21
CA LEU A 341 -10.89 -35.87 -13.06
C LEU A 341 -12.34 -36.39 -12.93
N VAL A 342 -12.54 -37.71 -12.89
CA VAL A 342 -13.85 -38.33 -12.64
C VAL A 342 -14.39 -37.96 -11.25
N ALA A 343 -13.55 -37.94 -10.22
CA ALA A 343 -13.93 -37.51 -8.88
C ALA A 343 -14.43 -36.05 -8.88
N ILE A 344 -13.69 -35.14 -9.53
CA ILE A 344 -14.10 -33.74 -9.69
C ILE A 344 -15.45 -33.63 -10.42
N GLN A 345 -15.68 -34.45 -11.45
CA GLN A 345 -16.94 -34.47 -12.19
C GLN A 345 -18.13 -34.98 -11.36
N HIS A 346 -17.87 -35.88 -10.41
CA HIS A 346 -18.88 -36.39 -9.50
C HIS A 346 -19.23 -35.35 -8.43
N GLU A 347 -18.21 -34.75 -7.80
CA GLU A 347 -18.38 -33.70 -6.78
C GLU A 347 -19.14 -32.49 -7.33
N SER A 348 -18.73 -31.96 -8.49
CA SER A 348 -19.30 -30.74 -9.07
C SER A 348 -20.66 -30.91 -9.78
N ALA A 349 -21.10 -32.15 -9.99
CA ALA A 349 -22.28 -32.49 -10.82
C ALA A 349 -22.30 -31.87 -12.24
N LEU A 350 -21.14 -31.50 -12.77
CA LEU A 350 -20.93 -30.92 -14.10
C LEU A 350 -19.87 -31.69 -14.88
N THR A 351 -19.83 -31.54 -16.21
CA THR A 351 -18.70 -32.06 -17.00
C THR A 351 -17.47 -31.15 -16.87
N ILE A 352 -16.28 -31.71 -17.10
CA ILE A 352 -15.03 -30.94 -17.10
C ILE A 352 -15.08 -29.80 -18.13
N ALA A 353 -15.63 -30.08 -19.32
CA ALA A 353 -15.88 -29.07 -20.36
C ALA A 353 -16.82 -27.95 -19.89
N GLU A 354 -17.92 -28.28 -19.20
CA GLU A 354 -18.85 -27.27 -18.65
C GLU A 354 -18.17 -26.39 -17.60
N ILE A 355 -17.39 -26.98 -16.69
CA ILE A 355 -16.63 -26.23 -15.66
C ILE A 355 -15.64 -25.25 -16.32
N LYS A 356 -14.90 -25.71 -17.34
CA LYS A 356 -13.97 -24.88 -18.10
C LYS A 356 -14.69 -23.75 -18.85
N ASP A 357 -15.85 -24.01 -19.43
CA ASP A 357 -16.67 -22.99 -20.10
C ASP A 357 -17.25 -21.96 -19.12
N ILE A 358 -17.72 -22.40 -17.94
CA ILE A 358 -18.18 -21.50 -16.87
C ILE A 358 -17.04 -20.58 -16.43
N ASN A 359 -15.86 -21.12 -16.11
CA ASN A 359 -14.70 -20.31 -15.72
C ASN A 359 -14.26 -19.35 -16.84
N ARG A 360 -14.37 -19.77 -18.11
CA ARG A 360 -14.12 -18.90 -19.26
C ARG A 360 -15.12 -17.74 -19.31
N LYS A 361 -16.42 -18.00 -19.12
CA LYS A 361 -17.47 -16.96 -19.08
C LYS A 361 -17.26 -15.97 -17.91
N VAL A 362 -16.91 -16.47 -16.73
CA VAL A 362 -16.54 -15.64 -15.57
C VAL A 362 -15.36 -14.74 -15.92
N SER A 363 -14.29 -15.30 -16.49
CA SER A 363 -13.10 -14.55 -16.90
C SER A 363 -13.38 -13.48 -17.96
N ILE A 364 -14.28 -13.76 -18.92
CA ILE A 364 -14.69 -12.80 -19.95
C ILE A 364 -15.49 -11.64 -19.34
N GLY A 365 -16.47 -11.95 -18.46
CA GLY A 365 -17.28 -10.94 -17.78
C GLY A 365 -16.42 -10.01 -16.92
N GLU A 366 -15.51 -10.60 -16.15
CA GLU A 366 -14.55 -9.87 -15.32
C GLU A 366 -13.60 -9.00 -16.16
N ALA A 367 -13.07 -9.52 -17.27
CA ALA A 367 -12.23 -8.74 -18.17
C ALA A 367 -12.99 -7.59 -18.83
N LYS A 368 -14.26 -7.78 -19.18
CA LYS A 368 -15.14 -6.73 -19.70
C LYS A 368 -15.35 -5.63 -18.65
N ALA A 369 -15.70 -6.01 -17.42
CA ALA A 369 -15.88 -5.07 -16.31
C ALA A 369 -14.59 -4.31 -15.99
N ARG A 370 -13.45 -5.00 -15.86
CA ARG A 370 -12.14 -4.40 -15.55
C ARG A 370 -11.69 -3.42 -16.62
N ARG A 371 -11.86 -3.75 -17.90
CA ARG A 371 -11.53 -2.85 -19.01
C ARG A 371 -12.40 -1.59 -18.97
N ALA A 372 -13.70 -1.75 -18.74
CA ALA A 372 -14.60 -0.60 -18.64
C ALA A 372 -14.30 0.27 -17.41
N LYS A 373 -13.97 -0.32 -16.26
CA LYS A 373 -13.49 0.42 -15.08
C LYS A 373 -12.21 1.19 -15.39
N LYS A 374 -11.23 0.56 -16.05
CA LYS A 374 -9.97 1.21 -16.47
C LYS A 374 -10.24 2.41 -17.37
N GLU A 375 -11.07 2.24 -18.40
CA GLU A 375 -11.48 3.32 -19.30
C GLU A 375 -12.17 4.48 -18.55
N MET A 376 -13.01 4.16 -17.55
CA MET A 376 -13.66 5.17 -16.71
C MET A 376 -12.66 5.95 -15.85
N VAL A 377 -11.67 5.27 -15.27
CA VAL A 377 -10.62 5.91 -14.47
C VAL A 377 -9.75 6.81 -15.34
N GLU A 378 -9.26 6.30 -16.47
CA GLU A 378 -8.39 7.02 -17.41
C GLU A 378 -9.03 8.33 -17.90
N ALA A 379 -10.32 8.29 -18.25
CA ALA A 379 -11.04 9.48 -18.70
C ALA A 379 -11.21 10.56 -17.61
N ASN A 380 -11.08 10.19 -16.33
CA ASN A 380 -11.30 11.06 -15.16
C ASN A 380 -10.02 11.45 -14.41
N LEU A 381 -8.83 11.06 -14.87
CA LEU A 381 -7.56 11.43 -14.22
C LEU A 381 -7.37 12.95 -14.07
N ARG A 382 -7.87 13.75 -15.03
CA ARG A 382 -7.82 15.22 -14.98
C ARG A 382 -8.60 15.81 -13.80
N LEU A 383 -9.69 15.15 -13.39
CA LEU A 383 -10.47 15.56 -12.22
C LEU A 383 -9.65 15.38 -10.93
N VAL A 384 -8.88 14.31 -10.82
CA VAL A 384 -8.01 14.07 -9.66
C VAL A 384 -6.97 15.19 -9.54
N ILE A 385 -6.32 15.55 -10.64
CA ILE A 385 -5.33 16.63 -10.67
C ILE A 385 -5.94 17.97 -10.25
N SER A 386 -7.13 18.33 -10.77
CA SER A 386 -7.76 19.61 -10.43
C SER A 386 -8.14 19.70 -8.94
N ILE A 387 -8.43 18.56 -8.31
CA ILE A 387 -8.67 18.47 -6.85
C ILE A 387 -7.34 18.51 -6.09
N ALA A 388 -6.36 17.68 -6.49
CA ALA A 388 -5.06 17.55 -5.82
C ALA A 388 -4.26 18.87 -5.80
N LYS A 389 -4.41 19.71 -6.84
CA LYS A 389 -3.78 21.05 -6.90
C LYS A 389 -4.12 21.95 -5.71
N LYS A 390 -5.26 21.74 -5.05
CA LYS A 390 -5.66 22.52 -3.85
C LYS A 390 -4.93 22.10 -2.57
N TYR A 391 -4.28 20.94 -2.60
CA TYR A 391 -3.61 20.32 -1.46
C TYR A 391 -2.09 20.32 -1.60
N THR A 392 -1.55 20.98 -2.63
CA THR A 392 -0.11 21.21 -2.75
C THR A 392 0.39 22.01 -1.56
N ASN A 393 1.66 21.81 -1.18
CA ASN A 393 2.31 22.48 -0.05
C ASN A 393 1.74 22.13 1.35
N ARG A 394 1.05 21.00 1.50
CA ARG A 394 0.60 20.46 2.80
C ARG A 394 1.50 19.36 3.36
N GLY A 395 2.77 19.31 2.94
CA GLY A 395 3.79 18.37 3.41
C GLY A 395 3.96 17.08 2.59
N LEU A 396 3.11 16.84 1.58
CA LEU A 396 3.23 15.71 0.66
C LEU A 396 3.53 16.18 -0.76
N GLN A 397 4.32 15.40 -1.53
CA GLN A 397 4.65 15.74 -2.91
C GLN A 397 3.39 15.67 -3.81
N PHE A 398 3.38 16.48 -4.86
CA PHE A 398 2.23 16.56 -5.77
C PHE A 398 1.88 15.22 -6.45
N LEU A 399 2.88 14.40 -6.82
CA LEU A 399 2.66 13.08 -7.40
C LEU A 399 1.95 12.14 -6.44
N ASP A 400 2.36 12.14 -5.18
CA ASP A 400 1.76 11.27 -4.15
C ASP A 400 0.30 11.67 -3.89
N LEU A 401 0.01 12.97 -3.84
CA LEU A 401 -1.38 13.48 -3.76
C LEU A 401 -2.22 12.99 -4.95
N ILE A 402 -1.66 12.99 -6.16
CA ILE A 402 -2.34 12.48 -7.36
C ILE A 402 -2.59 10.97 -7.24
N GLN A 403 -1.59 10.19 -6.80
CA GLN A 403 -1.74 8.73 -6.67
C GLN A 403 -2.81 8.36 -5.64
N GLU A 404 -2.81 9.01 -4.49
CA GLU A 404 -3.82 8.79 -3.45
C GLU A 404 -5.21 9.23 -3.92
N GLY A 405 -5.28 10.34 -4.66
CA GLY A 405 -6.49 10.76 -5.35
C GLY A 405 -6.97 9.75 -6.42
N ASN A 406 -6.06 9.13 -7.17
CA ASN A 406 -6.38 8.07 -8.15
C ASN A 406 -6.93 6.82 -7.46
N ILE A 407 -6.39 6.44 -6.28
CA ILE A 407 -6.94 5.35 -5.46
C ILE A 407 -8.36 5.70 -4.98
N GLY A 408 -8.59 6.95 -4.56
CA GLY A 408 -9.92 7.46 -4.25
C GLY A 408 -10.89 7.40 -5.45
N LEU A 409 -10.42 7.78 -6.63
CA LEU A 409 -11.18 7.71 -7.89
C LEU A 409 -11.55 6.25 -8.24
N MET A 410 -10.62 5.30 -8.10
CA MET A 410 -10.90 3.87 -8.33
C MET A 410 -12.03 3.36 -7.42
N LYS A 411 -11.99 3.72 -6.12
CA LYS A 411 -13.07 3.40 -5.17
C LYS A 411 -14.41 4.04 -5.58
N ALA A 412 -14.38 5.27 -6.10
CA ALA A 412 -15.58 5.93 -6.62
C ALA A 412 -16.16 5.20 -7.83
N VAL A 413 -15.32 4.77 -8.78
CA VAL A 413 -15.76 3.99 -9.94
C VAL A 413 -16.42 2.68 -9.53
N ASP A 414 -15.89 2.00 -8.51
CA ASP A 414 -16.43 0.72 -8.03
C ASP A 414 -17.82 0.84 -7.39
N LYS A 415 -18.10 1.98 -6.72
CA LYS A 415 -19.36 2.24 -6.00
C LYS A 415 -20.34 3.14 -6.77
N PHE A 416 -20.01 3.54 -8.00
CA PHE A 416 -20.83 4.51 -8.74
C PHE A 416 -22.14 3.89 -9.25
N GLU A 417 -23.26 4.50 -8.89
CA GLU A 417 -24.61 4.11 -9.33
C GLU A 417 -25.21 5.17 -10.26
N TYR A 418 -25.20 4.90 -11.57
CA TYR A 418 -25.74 5.84 -12.55
C TYR A 418 -27.27 6.02 -12.46
N ARG A 419 -27.99 5.05 -11.86
CA ARG A 419 -29.46 5.06 -11.72
C ARG A 419 -29.95 6.21 -10.83
N ARG A 420 -29.11 6.72 -9.92
CA ARG A 420 -29.41 7.90 -9.08
C ARG A 420 -29.46 9.22 -9.86
N GLY A 421 -28.97 9.25 -11.10
CA GLY A 421 -29.08 10.39 -12.00
C GLY A 421 -28.04 11.52 -11.81
N TYR A 422 -27.22 11.45 -10.77
CA TYR A 422 -26.10 12.39 -10.55
C TYR A 422 -24.94 12.18 -11.54
N LYS A 423 -24.18 13.25 -11.81
CA LYS A 423 -22.94 13.16 -12.62
C LYS A 423 -21.85 12.41 -11.86
N PHE A 424 -21.00 11.69 -12.57
CA PHE A 424 -19.91 10.95 -11.94
C PHE A 424 -18.93 11.87 -11.19
N SER A 425 -18.59 13.02 -11.78
CA SER A 425 -17.67 13.99 -11.15
C SER A 425 -18.10 14.45 -9.77
N THR A 426 -19.40 14.68 -9.56
CA THR A 426 -19.97 15.07 -8.26
C THR A 426 -19.73 13.99 -7.20
N TYR A 427 -19.93 12.72 -7.56
CA TYR A 427 -19.71 11.59 -6.67
C TYR A 427 -18.22 11.33 -6.41
N ALA A 428 -17.41 11.34 -7.48
CA ALA A 428 -15.98 11.06 -7.41
C ALA A 428 -15.21 12.10 -6.59
N THR A 429 -15.61 13.38 -6.65
CA THR A 429 -14.96 14.46 -5.90
C THR A 429 -14.89 14.18 -4.40
N TRP A 430 -15.94 13.57 -3.83
CA TRP A 430 -15.96 13.22 -2.40
C TRP A 430 -14.91 12.16 -2.06
N TRP A 431 -14.87 11.07 -2.82
CA TRP A 431 -13.91 9.97 -2.60
C TRP A 431 -12.46 10.40 -2.85
N ILE A 432 -12.23 11.22 -3.88
CA ILE A 432 -10.89 11.77 -4.19
C ILE A 432 -10.43 12.66 -3.04
N ARG A 433 -11.28 13.60 -2.60
CA ARG A 433 -10.96 14.50 -1.48
C ARG A 433 -10.69 13.72 -0.20
N GLN A 434 -11.53 12.74 0.14
CA GLN A 434 -11.37 11.92 1.33
C GLN A 434 -10.05 11.14 1.32
N ALA A 435 -9.68 10.56 0.17
CA ALA A 435 -8.42 9.83 0.03
C ALA A 435 -7.21 10.75 0.19
N ILE A 436 -7.21 11.91 -0.47
CA ILE A 436 -6.12 12.90 -0.39
C ILE A 436 -5.96 13.43 1.05
N THR A 437 -7.05 13.90 1.67
CA THR A 437 -7.01 14.43 3.04
C THR A 437 -6.53 13.37 4.04
N ARG A 438 -6.98 12.12 3.88
CA ARG A 438 -6.54 11.01 4.73
C ARG A 438 -5.05 10.71 4.54
N SER A 439 -4.56 10.68 3.30
CA SER A 439 -3.13 10.45 3.03
C SER A 439 -2.26 11.54 3.64
N ILE A 440 -2.65 12.82 3.50
CA ILE A 440 -1.93 13.94 4.14
C ILE A 440 -1.88 13.74 5.65
N ALA A 441 -3.00 13.38 6.28
CA ALA A 441 -3.05 13.13 7.71
C ALA A 441 -2.17 11.93 8.13
N ASP A 442 -2.13 10.89 7.30
CA ASP A 442 -1.45 9.64 7.64
C ASP A 442 0.06 9.65 7.36
N GLN A 443 0.52 10.37 6.33
CA GLN A 443 1.87 10.27 5.76
C GLN A 443 2.67 11.58 5.70
N ALA A 444 2.03 12.77 5.73
CA ALA A 444 2.74 14.03 5.46
C ALA A 444 3.73 14.47 6.57
N ARG A 445 3.71 13.84 7.74
CA ARG A 445 4.58 14.18 8.88
C ARG A 445 5.56 13.06 9.18
N THR A 446 6.79 13.44 9.53
CA THR A 446 7.85 12.52 9.99
C THR A 446 7.41 11.68 11.19
N ILE A 447 6.70 12.31 12.14
CA ILE A 447 6.10 11.62 13.28
C ILE A 447 4.60 11.52 13.03
N ARG A 448 4.11 10.29 12.87
CA ARG A 448 2.70 10.00 12.60
C ARG A 448 1.81 10.45 13.77
N ILE A 449 0.80 11.24 13.45
CA ILE A 449 -0.23 11.70 14.39
C ILE A 449 -1.58 11.07 13.98
N PRO A 450 -2.39 10.54 14.91
CA PRO A 450 -3.71 10.03 14.58
C PRO A 450 -4.63 11.09 13.91
N VAL A 451 -5.48 10.67 12.96
CA VAL A 451 -6.33 11.57 12.15
C VAL A 451 -7.16 12.54 13.00
N HIS A 452 -7.85 12.06 14.04
CA HIS A 452 -8.67 12.90 14.92
C HIS A 452 -7.88 14.02 15.63
N MET A 453 -6.58 13.80 15.90
CA MET A 453 -5.71 14.82 16.47
C MET A 453 -5.34 15.88 15.43
N ILE A 454 -5.15 15.49 14.16
CA ILE A 454 -4.89 16.40 13.05
C ILE A 454 -6.12 17.27 12.77
N GLU A 455 -7.31 16.69 12.79
CA GLU A 455 -8.57 17.44 12.71
C GLU A 455 -8.68 18.48 13.83
N THR A 456 -8.30 18.10 15.05
CA THR A 456 -8.25 19.01 16.20
C THR A 456 -7.24 20.15 15.98
N ILE A 457 -6.07 19.87 15.42
CA ILE A 457 -5.03 20.86 15.08
C ILE A 457 -5.54 21.82 14.00
N ASN A 458 -6.16 21.32 12.93
CA ASN A 458 -6.71 22.15 11.86
C ASN A 458 -7.85 23.05 12.37
N LYS A 459 -8.73 22.50 13.23
CA LYS A 459 -9.78 23.28 13.89
C LYS A 459 -9.19 24.39 14.76
N LEU A 460 -8.14 24.09 15.52
CA LEU A 460 -7.40 25.09 16.31
C LEU A 460 -6.81 26.17 15.41
N ASN A 461 -6.12 25.81 14.33
CA ASN A 461 -5.53 26.76 13.38
C ASN A 461 -6.58 27.64 12.68
N ARG A 462 -7.76 27.09 12.34
CA ARG A 462 -8.89 27.85 11.80
C ARG A 462 -9.39 28.90 12.79
N ILE A 463 -9.68 28.47 14.02
CA ILE A 463 -10.16 29.37 15.08
C ILE A 463 -9.09 30.40 15.46
N SER A 464 -7.82 30.01 15.48
CA SER A 464 -6.70 30.93 15.74
C SER A 464 -6.60 32.00 14.66
N ARG A 465 -6.77 31.66 13.38
CA ARG A 465 -6.80 32.64 12.27
C ARG A 465 -8.00 33.58 12.37
N GLN A 466 -9.19 33.05 12.68
CA GLN A 466 -10.40 33.87 12.90
C GLN A 466 -10.21 34.86 14.06
N MET A 467 -9.68 34.39 15.20
CA MET A 467 -9.41 35.26 16.34
C MET A 467 -8.31 36.28 16.07
N LEU A 468 -7.29 35.93 15.27
CA LEU A 468 -6.26 36.89 14.85
C LEU A 468 -6.88 38.02 14.01
N GLN A 469 -7.83 37.70 13.14
CA GLN A 469 -8.55 38.68 12.34
C GLN A 469 -9.51 39.56 13.19
N GLU A 470 -10.19 38.97 14.18
CA GLU A 470 -11.11 39.69 15.07
C GLU A 470 -10.38 40.57 16.10
N MET A 471 -9.31 40.07 16.70
CA MET A 471 -8.61 40.69 17.84
C MET A 471 -7.39 41.53 17.41
N GLY A 472 -6.89 41.33 16.19
CA GLY A 472 -5.67 41.98 15.68
C GLY A 472 -4.36 41.54 16.35
N ARG A 473 -4.40 40.48 17.17
CA ARG A 473 -3.23 39.87 17.84
C ARG A 473 -3.39 38.36 17.93
N GLU A 474 -2.29 37.65 18.15
CA GLU A 474 -2.35 36.21 18.43
C GLU A 474 -3.17 35.91 19.70
N ALA A 475 -3.98 34.85 19.62
CA ALA A 475 -4.84 34.43 20.72
C ALA A 475 -4.05 33.64 21.76
N THR A 476 -4.35 33.87 23.03
CA THR A 476 -3.75 33.10 24.13
C THR A 476 -4.36 31.69 24.20
N PRO A 477 -3.64 30.69 24.76
CA PRO A 477 -4.19 29.35 24.96
C PRO A 477 -5.51 29.33 25.77
N GLU A 478 -5.67 30.25 26.72
CA GLU A 478 -6.90 30.43 27.49
C GLU A 478 -8.08 30.91 26.65
N GLU A 479 -7.85 31.86 25.75
CA GLU A 479 -8.86 32.38 24.81
C GLU A 479 -9.27 31.29 23.80
N LEU A 480 -8.29 30.57 23.25
CA LEU A 480 -8.50 29.42 22.37
C LEU A 480 -9.34 28.33 23.06
N ALA A 481 -9.01 28.00 24.31
CA ALA A 481 -9.72 27.00 25.11
C ALA A 481 -11.20 27.35 25.29
N LYS A 482 -11.51 28.61 25.60
CA LYS A 482 -12.90 29.10 25.72
C LYS A 482 -13.64 29.01 24.39
N ARG A 483 -13.02 29.41 23.29
CA ARG A 483 -13.64 29.43 21.95
C ARG A 483 -13.85 28.03 21.37
N MET A 484 -12.97 27.09 21.71
CA MET A 484 -13.02 25.68 21.28
C MET A 484 -13.86 24.79 22.20
N GLU A 485 -14.31 25.30 23.36
CA GLU A 485 -15.01 24.52 24.40
C GLU A 485 -14.19 23.31 24.89
N MET A 486 -12.86 23.50 25.02
CA MET A 486 -11.93 22.45 25.44
C MET A 486 -11.10 22.92 26.65
N PRO A 487 -10.64 22.01 27.53
CA PRO A 487 -9.75 22.38 28.62
C PRO A 487 -8.43 22.97 28.10
N GLU A 488 -7.92 24.01 28.77
CA GLU A 488 -6.69 24.71 28.38
C GLU A 488 -5.47 23.77 28.30
N ASP A 489 -5.33 22.85 29.26
CA ASP A 489 -4.27 21.86 29.25
C ASP A 489 -4.25 21.01 27.96
N LYS A 490 -5.44 20.71 27.42
CA LYS A 490 -5.57 19.95 26.17
C LYS A 490 -5.14 20.81 24.98
N VAL A 491 -5.52 22.09 24.95
CA VAL A 491 -5.09 23.04 23.91
C VAL A 491 -3.56 23.22 23.93
N ARG A 492 -2.95 23.40 25.11
CA ARG A 492 -1.48 23.48 25.24
C ARG A 492 -0.77 22.22 24.74
N LYS A 493 -1.32 21.03 25.03
CA LYS A 493 -0.78 19.76 24.50
C LYS A 493 -0.89 19.68 22.98
N VAL A 494 -2.03 20.08 22.41
CA VAL A 494 -2.24 20.10 20.96
C VAL A 494 -1.26 21.05 20.28
N LEU A 495 -1.07 22.25 20.82
CA LEU A 495 -0.07 23.22 20.33
C LEU A 495 1.36 22.67 20.38
N LYS A 496 1.70 21.88 21.41
CA LYS A 496 3.02 21.22 21.51
C LYS A 496 3.20 20.14 20.44
N ILE A 497 2.16 19.36 20.16
CA ILE A 497 2.17 18.27 19.16
C ILE A 497 2.18 18.82 17.73
N ALA A 498 1.56 19.99 17.50
CA ALA A 498 1.45 20.58 16.17
C ALA A 498 2.80 21.01 15.56
N LYS A 499 3.84 21.19 16.38
CA LYS A 499 5.18 21.61 15.93
C LYS A 499 5.85 20.53 15.10
N GLU A 500 6.46 20.93 13.99
CA GLU A 500 7.22 20.04 13.11
C GLU A 500 8.68 19.94 13.57
N PRO A 501 9.32 18.77 13.42
CA PRO A 501 10.74 18.62 13.72
C PRO A 501 11.57 19.46 12.75
N ILE A 502 12.66 20.04 13.25
CA ILE A 502 13.60 20.86 12.47
C ILE A 502 14.73 19.96 11.99
N SER A 503 15.26 20.23 10.79
CA SER A 503 16.43 19.50 10.28
C SER A 503 17.67 19.80 11.12
N MET A 504 18.47 18.78 11.43
CA MET A 504 19.76 18.97 12.10
C MET A 504 20.76 19.76 11.24
N GLU A 505 20.58 19.72 9.92
CA GLU A 505 21.35 20.47 8.92
C GLU A 505 20.87 21.93 8.78
N THR A 506 19.98 22.40 9.65
CA THR A 506 19.57 23.81 9.62
C THR A 506 20.76 24.64 10.10
N PRO A 507 21.32 25.55 9.26
CA PRO A 507 22.46 26.37 9.65
C PRO A 507 22.09 27.32 10.79
N ILE A 508 23.02 27.57 11.69
CA ILE A 508 22.86 28.48 12.83
C ILE A 508 23.86 29.62 12.73
N GLY A 509 23.34 30.84 12.66
CA GLY A 509 24.16 32.05 12.57
C GLY A 509 24.52 32.40 11.13
N ASP A 510 25.50 33.30 10.98
CA ASP A 510 26.01 33.75 9.67
C ASP A 510 27.22 32.91 9.20
N ASP A 511 27.74 32.02 10.05
CA ASP A 511 28.86 31.14 9.71
C ASP A 511 28.32 29.88 9.01
N GLU A 512 28.67 29.68 7.74
CA GLU A 512 28.16 28.59 6.88
C GLU A 512 28.52 27.17 7.38
N ASP A 513 29.47 27.05 8.32
CA ASP A 513 29.95 25.75 8.83
C ASP A 513 29.19 25.24 10.06
N SER A 514 28.39 26.08 10.75
CA SER A 514 27.74 25.70 12.01
C SER A 514 26.29 25.24 11.80
N HIS A 515 26.01 23.98 12.12
CA HIS A 515 24.67 23.38 11.97
C HIS A 515 24.02 23.13 13.34
N LEU A 516 22.68 23.07 13.39
CA LEU A 516 21.94 22.78 14.63
C LEU A 516 22.38 21.45 15.27
N GLY A 517 22.74 20.46 14.45
CA GLY A 517 23.22 19.16 14.89
C GLY A 517 24.48 19.22 15.77
N ASP A 518 25.36 20.17 15.54
CA ASP A 518 26.64 20.30 16.26
C ASP A 518 26.45 20.68 17.74
N PHE A 519 25.29 21.24 18.08
CA PHE A 519 24.95 21.68 19.43
C PHE A 519 24.15 20.64 20.24
N ILE A 520 23.82 19.50 19.64
CA ILE A 520 23.04 18.45 20.31
C ILE A 520 24.00 17.55 21.09
N GLU A 521 24.01 17.68 22.42
CA GLU A 521 24.82 16.83 23.30
C GLU A 521 24.27 15.39 23.40
N ASP A 522 25.17 14.41 23.46
CA ASP A 522 24.79 13.02 23.77
C ASP A 522 24.71 12.80 25.28
N THR A 523 23.49 12.71 25.79
CA THR A 523 23.21 12.50 27.23
C THR A 523 23.31 11.03 27.66
N ASN A 524 23.47 10.07 26.74
CA ASN A 524 23.58 8.66 27.08
C ASN A 524 25.01 8.25 27.44
N VAL A 525 26.01 8.99 26.97
CA VAL A 525 27.41 8.72 27.25
C VAL A 525 27.75 9.27 28.64
N MET A 526 28.18 8.39 29.53
CA MET A 526 28.72 8.83 30.82
C MET A 526 29.99 9.64 30.58
N SER A 527 30.11 10.77 31.27
CA SER A 527 31.30 11.59 31.17
C SER A 527 32.52 10.81 31.69
N PRO A 528 33.74 11.03 31.16
CA PRO A 528 34.95 10.39 31.70
C PRO A 528 35.13 10.61 33.20
N THR A 529 34.64 11.75 33.71
CA THR A 529 34.59 12.03 35.15
C THR A 529 33.63 11.09 35.88
N ASP A 530 32.42 10.85 35.36
CA ASP A 530 31.47 9.93 35.98
C ASP A 530 31.95 8.46 35.91
N VAL A 531 32.65 8.09 34.85
CA VAL A 531 33.28 6.76 34.74
C VAL A 531 34.37 6.62 35.79
N ALA A 532 35.23 7.63 35.96
CA ALA A 532 36.29 7.62 36.96
C ALA A 532 35.74 7.61 38.39
N THR A 533 34.65 8.33 38.68
CA THR A 533 34.01 8.26 40.01
C THR A 533 33.37 6.91 40.26
N PHE A 534 32.75 6.29 39.25
CA PHE A 534 32.17 4.95 39.36
C PHE A 534 33.23 3.87 39.56
N GLU A 535 34.33 3.90 38.81
CA GLU A 535 35.47 2.99 39.02
C GLU A 535 36.13 3.21 40.38
N GLY A 536 36.33 4.47 40.79
CA GLY A 536 36.84 4.79 42.12
C GLY A 536 35.94 4.29 43.25
N LEU A 537 34.62 4.40 43.10
CA LEU A 537 33.65 3.85 44.04
C LEU A 537 33.74 2.32 44.09
N LYS A 538 33.92 1.66 42.95
CA LYS A 538 34.08 0.21 42.89
C LYS A 538 35.35 -0.26 43.62
N GLU A 539 36.49 0.40 43.41
CA GLU A 539 37.73 0.08 44.11
C GLU A 539 37.60 0.32 45.62
N ALA A 540 37.08 1.49 46.03
CA ALA A 540 36.88 1.82 47.45
C ALA A 540 35.92 0.84 48.15
N THR A 541 34.85 0.43 47.47
CA THR A 541 33.93 -0.59 48.01
C THR A 541 34.61 -1.95 48.13
N GLN A 542 35.48 -2.33 47.18
CA GLN A 542 36.24 -3.57 47.25
C GLN A 542 37.21 -3.59 48.44
N GLU A 543 38.01 -2.53 48.63
CA GLU A 543 38.95 -2.40 49.75
C GLU A 543 38.22 -2.44 51.12
N VAL A 544 37.09 -1.74 51.23
CA VAL A 544 36.31 -1.72 52.47
C VAL A 544 35.69 -3.09 52.77
N LEU A 545 35.29 -3.86 51.75
CA LEU A 545 34.80 -5.23 51.92
C LEU A 545 35.91 -6.20 52.36
N GLU A 546 37.16 -5.98 51.94
CA GLU A 546 38.31 -6.78 52.39
C GLU A 546 38.64 -6.61 53.88
N SER A 547 38.26 -5.47 54.47
CA SER A 547 38.39 -5.21 55.92
C SER A 547 37.41 -6.01 56.80
N LEU A 548 36.41 -6.67 56.20
CA LEU A 548 35.46 -7.54 56.88
C LEU A 548 36.00 -8.97 56.98
N THR A 549 35.37 -9.79 57.81
CA THR A 549 35.72 -11.21 57.80
C THR A 549 35.30 -11.85 56.47
N ALA A 550 36.04 -12.85 55.99
CA ALA A 550 35.76 -13.51 54.70
C ALA A 550 34.30 -13.97 54.54
N ARG A 551 33.65 -14.38 55.64
CA ARG A 551 32.24 -14.76 55.67
C ARG A 551 31.28 -13.57 55.54
N GLU A 552 31.58 -12.45 56.19
CA GLU A 552 30.78 -11.21 56.10
C GLU A 552 30.91 -10.57 54.71
N ALA A 553 32.13 -10.47 54.17
CA ALA A 553 32.40 -9.92 52.85
C ALA A 553 31.69 -10.73 51.74
N LYS A 554 31.79 -12.06 51.81
CA LYS A 554 31.17 -12.96 50.81
C LYS A 554 29.63 -12.94 50.88
N VAL A 555 29.03 -12.78 52.07
CA VAL A 555 27.57 -12.57 52.21
C VAL A 555 27.14 -11.25 51.56
N LEU A 556 27.87 -10.15 51.76
CA LEU A 556 27.54 -8.86 51.15
C LEU A 556 27.72 -8.86 49.63
N ARG A 557 28.82 -9.44 49.12
CA ARG A 557 29.08 -9.57 47.67
C ARG A 557 27.96 -10.31 46.95
N MET A 558 27.56 -11.48 47.47
CA MET A 558 26.43 -12.22 46.89
C MET A 558 25.09 -11.50 47.05
N ARG A 559 24.85 -10.84 48.19
CA ARG A 559 23.55 -10.22 48.46
C ARG A 559 23.29 -9.01 47.56
N PHE A 560 24.32 -8.22 47.26
CA PHE A 560 24.23 -7.00 46.47
C PHE A 560 24.77 -7.14 45.04
N GLY A 561 25.25 -8.33 44.65
CA GLY A 561 25.80 -8.58 43.31
C GLY A 561 27.15 -7.90 43.05
N ILE A 562 27.94 -7.60 44.08
CA ILE A 562 29.24 -6.93 43.91
C ILE A 562 30.25 -7.96 43.37
N ASP A 563 30.81 -7.68 42.20
CA ASP A 563 31.65 -8.59 41.39
C ASP A 563 30.94 -9.90 40.98
N MET A 564 29.62 -9.86 40.87
CA MET A 564 28.79 -10.98 40.41
C MET A 564 27.77 -10.51 39.38
N ASN A 565 27.38 -11.38 38.46
CA ASN A 565 26.43 -11.03 37.40
C ASN A 565 25.01 -10.77 37.94
N THR A 566 24.66 -11.32 39.11
CA THR A 566 23.34 -11.17 39.72
C THR A 566 23.45 -11.08 41.24
N ASP A 567 22.50 -10.36 41.84
CA ASP A 567 22.26 -10.41 43.27
C ASP A 567 21.57 -11.72 43.66
N HIS A 568 21.78 -12.18 44.90
CA HIS A 568 21.19 -13.42 45.42
C HIS A 568 20.30 -13.11 46.61
N THR A 569 19.21 -13.85 46.75
CA THR A 569 18.30 -13.73 47.89
C THR A 569 18.92 -14.28 49.18
N LEU A 570 18.41 -13.86 50.34
CA LEU A 570 18.88 -14.35 51.65
C LEU A 570 18.77 -15.88 51.80
N GLU A 571 17.82 -16.50 51.10
CA GLU A 571 17.62 -17.95 51.12
C GLU A 571 18.65 -18.67 50.24
N GLU A 572 18.95 -18.15 49.05
CA GLU A 572 19.97 -18.68 48.16
C GLU A 572 21.38 -18.55 48.76
N VAL A 573 21.68 -17.39 49.35
CA VAL A 573 22.93 -17.20 50.10
C VAL A 573 22.97 -18.15 51.31
N GLY A 574 21.83 -18.38 51.97
CA GLY A 574 21.71 -19.34 53.07
C GLY A 574 22.07 -20.77 52.66
N LYS A 575 21.59 -21.20 51.49
CA LYS A 575 21.92 -22.52 50.92
C LYS A 575 23.43 -22.67 50.63
N GLN A 576 24.11 -21.62 50.17
CA GLN A 576 25.55 -21.70 49.86
C GLN A 576 26.45 -21.75 51.11
N PHE A 577 25.99 -21.23 52.25
CA PHE A 577 26.75 -21.24 53.51
C PHE A 577 26.29 -22.33 54.48
N ASP A 578 25.35 -23.20 54.07
CA ASP A 578 24.66 -24.18 54.93
C ASP A 578 24.09 -23.56 56.21
N VAL A 579 23.37 -22.44 56.07
CA VAL A 579 22.75 -21.73 57.19
C VAL A 579 21.34 -21.28 56.87
N THR A 580 20.52 -21.16 57.92
CA THR A 580 19.17 -20.60 57.81
C THR A 580 19.19 -19.16 57.27
N ARG A 581 18.17 -18.79 56.49
CA ARG A 581 17.91 -17.42 56.00
C ARG A 581 18.10 -16.34 57.08
N GLU A 582 17.54 -16.56 58.27
CA GLU A 582 17.62 -15.58 59.37
C GLU A 582 19.06 -15.35 59.85
N ARG A 583 19.91 -16.38 59.77
CA ARG A 583 21.32 -16.26 60.14
C ARG A 583 22.11 -15.46 59.12
N ILE A 584 21.80 -15.55 57.82
CA ILE A 584 22.39 -14.67 56.79
C ILE A 584 21.99 -13.22 57.03
N ARG A 585 20.71 -12.96 57.34
CA ARG A 585 20.21 -11.61 57.69
C ARG A 585 20.96 -11.01 58.89
N GLN A 586 21.24 -11.82 59.92
CA GLN A 586 22.03 -11.38 61.07
C GLN A 586 23.48 -11.05 60.69
N ILE A 587 24.11 -11.86 59.81
CA ILE A 587 25.47 -11.63 59.34
C ILE A 587 25.54 -10.34 58.50
N GLU A 588 24.57 -10.12 57.61
CA GLU A 588 24.42 -8.90 56.82
C GLU A 588 24.26 -7.67 57.71
N ALA A 589 23.31 -7.67 58.65
CA ALA A 589 23.08 -6.54 59.54
C ALA A 589 24.32 -6.23 60.40
N LYS A 590 25.04 -7.27 60.84
CA LYS A 590 26.30 -7.12 61.58
C LYS A 590 27.41 -6.53 60.71
N ALA A 591 27.53 -6.98 59.46
CA ALA A 591 28.50 -6.46 58.50
C ALA A 591 28.22 -4.98 58.17
N LEU A 592 26.97 -4.62 57.84
CA LEU A 592 26.56 -3.24 57.62
C LEU A 592 26.80 -2.35 58.86
N ARG A 593 26.56 -2.87 60.06
CA ARG A 593 26.86 -2.12 61.30
C ARG A 593 28.35 -1.84 61.48
N LYS A 594 29.23 -2.78 61.08
CA LYS A 594 30.69 -2.58 61.08
C LYS A 594 31.12 -1.56 60.03
N LEU A 595 30.52 -1.60 58.83
CA LEU A 595 30.81 -0.66 57.76
C LEU A 595 30.37 0.77 58.08
N ARG A 596 29.35 0.95 58.94
CA ARG A 596 28.92 2.27 59.45
C ARG A 596 29.87 2.91 60.46
N HIS A 597 30.92 2.21 60.90
CA HIS A 597 31.89 2.82 61.82
C HIS A 597 32.70 3.90 61.07
N PRO A 598 32.91 5.10 61.65
CA PRO A 598 33.52 6.24 60.96
C PRO A 598 34.82 5.90 60.22
N SER A 599 35.70 5.12 60.84
CA SER A 599 36.99 4.70 60.27
C SER A 599 36.89 3.84 58.99
N ARG A 600 35.72 3.26 58.69
CA ARG A 600 35.47 2.43 57.50
C ARG A 600 34.50 3.08 56.52
N SER A 601 33.61 3.94 57.01
CA SER A 601 32.67 4.67 56.18
C SER A 601 33.25 5.94 55.56
N GLU A 602 34.31 6.51 56.14
CA GLU A 602 34.91 7.78 55.67
C GLU A 602 35.34 7.74 54.19
N PRO A 603 36.03 6.69 53.68
CA PRO A 603 36.37 6.59 52.25
C PRO A 603 35.16 6.42 51.33
N LEU A 604 34.05 5.86 51.82
CA LEU A 604 32.82 5.67 51.04
C LEU A 604 31.90 6.89 51.11
N ARG A 605 32.06 7.73 52.12
CA ARG A 605 31.22 8.89 52.35
C ARG A 605 31.50 10.00 51.34
N SER A 606 32.71 10.08 50.81
CA SER A 606 33.09 11.05 49.78
C SER A 606 32.43 10.81 48.41
N PHE A 607 31.77 9.67 48.20
CA PHE A 607 31.04 9.34 46.96
C PHE A 607 29.52 9.54 47.06
N LEU A 608 29.03 10.08 48.20
CA LEU A 608 27.60 10.37 48.40
C LEU A 608 27.23 11.83 48.08
N ASP A 609 28.23 12.69 47.95
CA ASP A 609 28.12 14.05 47.42
C ASP A 609 28.44 14.02 45.93
#